data_AF-A0A2C9WLC5-F1
#
_entry.id   AF-A0A2C9WLC5-F1
#
_cell.length_a   1.000
_cell.length_b   1.000
_cell.length_c   1.000
_cell.angle_alpha   90.00
_cell.angle_beta   90.00
_cell.angle_gamma   90.00
#
_symmetry.space_group_name_H-M   'P 1'
#
loop_
_entity.id
_entity.type
_entity.pdbx_description
1 polymer ?
#
loop_
_entity_poly.entity_id
_entity_poly.type
_entity_poly.pdbx_seq_one_letter_code
_entity_poly.pdbx_strand_id
1 'polypeptide(L)'
;MHVVKYNPKSVTAHIKFADGIKTIIPFLEHPEVELRINAFRITSLLSGRFGQQLLHELKPCNKLPLLKEKLLDDTSTDGERSDAASILANLPLSEDEVKALLGASFVRWAVLLLKNLHRGTNGRISRPAPSMIEGILGLLLHFTKNLDQQTLGMVREYHLMTIFCEQLCFPSKPRAKQLSSLGLKNLSEACKMLTCDRSEPPPRHGLCASWIFMCGSGPPKPSTCPFHSVPCDETSQLCLLKSNCIKPLVDLLTDKDTNVQIAAVETLSTLVPDTANSCKRAIDELEQQGVVDAVIVLFTEVRPGDLQEKAIWMIDRILRVEGCSHRHSLNQSLVRALVEAFKHGNANTKRHAQDALINLKQLSCISGKSTSQAHSGR
;
A
#
# COMPACT_ATOMS: atom_id res chain seq x y z
N MET A 1 4.18 45.57 6.97
CA MET A 1 3.86 45.35 5.53
C MET A 1 4.61 44.12 5.05
N HIS A 2 3.86 43.07 4.73
CA HIS A 2 4.37 41.89 4.03
C HIS A 2 4.85 42.29 2.63
N VAL A 3 6.07 41.90 2.27
CA VAL A 3 6.45 41.75 0.87
C VAL A 3 6.96 40.33 0.69
N VAL A 4 6.11 39.54 0.06
CA VAL A 4 6.33 38.14 -0.32
C VAL A 4 7.54 38.06 -1.25
N LYS A 5 8.56 37.29 -0.87
CA LYS A 5 9.65 36.90 -1.79
C LYS A 5 9.09 35.92 -2.83
N TYR A 6 8.77 36.42 -4.01
CA TYR A 6 8.45 35.61 -5.18
C TYR A 6 9.74 35.02 -5.78
N ASN A 7 9.78 33.70 -5.99
CA ASN A 7 10.89 33.01 -6.66
C ASN A 7 10.57 32.86 -8.17
N PRO A 8 11.25 33.59 -9.07
CA PRO A 8 10.93 33.58 -10.52
C PRO A 8 11.27 32.27 -11.25
N LYS A 9 11.96 31.32 -10.59
CA LYS A 9 12.38 30.05 -11.21
C LYS A 9 11.26 29.01 -11.34
N SER A 10 10.17 29.14 -10.58
CA SER A 10 9.05 28.17 -10.61
C SER A 10 8.06 28.45 -11.74
N VAL A 11 7.72 29.73 -11.97
CA VAL A 11 6.72 30.12 -12.98
C VAL A 11 7.26 29.95 -14.41
N THR A 12 8.55 30.26 -14.62
CA THR A 12 9.21 30.12 -15.93
C THR A 12 9.44 28.66 -16.33
N ALA A 13 9.62 27.77 -15.34
CA ALA A 13 9.72 26.32 -15.58
C ALA A 13 8.36 25.72 -15.99
N HIS A 14 7.26 26.18 -15.39
CA HIS A 14 5.91 25.72 -15.75
C HIS A 14 5.45 26.18 -17.14
N ILE A 15 5.76 27.41 -17.53
CA ILE A 15 5.37 27.94 -18.85
C ILE A 15 6.13 27.21 -19.98
N LYS A 16 7.44 26.95 -19.83
CA LYS A 16 8.21 26.16 -20.81
C LYS A 16 7.84 24.67 -20.85
N PHE A 17 7.34 24.13 -19.74
CA PHE A 17 7.05 22.70 -19.62
C PHE A 17 5.70 22.30 -20.25
N ALA A 18 4.68 23.16 -20.15
CA ALA A 18 3.40 22.92 -20.82
C ALA A 18 3.54 22.93 -22.35
N ASP A 19 4.33 23.86 -22.89
CA ASP A 19 4.64 23.89 -24.33
C ASP A 19 5.48 22.67 -24.76
N GLY A 20 6.37 22.20 -23.88
CA GLY A 20 7.13 20.97 -24.08
C GLY A 20 6.26 19.71 -24.17
N ILE A 21 5.29 19.54 -23.26
CA ILE A 21 4.33 18.41 -23.30
C ILE A 21 3.52 18.45 -24.60
N LYS A 22 2.95 19.61 -24.95
CA LYS A 22 2.17 19.79 -26.19
C LYS A 22 2.96 19.42 -27.43
N THR A 23 4.25 19.74 -27.45
CA THR A 23 5.14 19.45 -28.58
C THR A 23 5.35 17.95 -28.79
N ILE A 24 5.28 17.13 -27.73
CA ILE A 24 5.49 15.67 -27.83
C ILE A 24 4.25 14.96 -28.37
N ILE A 25 3.05 15.47 -28.10
CA ILE A 25 1.78 14.79 -28.41
C ILE A 25 1.65 14.34 -29.88
N PRO A 26 1.95 15.18 -30.89
CA PRO A 26 1.87 14.76 -32.29
C PRO A 26 2.79 13.58 -32.62
N PHE A 27 3.90 13.42 -31.90
CA PHE A 27 4.87 12.36 -32.16
C PHE A 27 4.41 10.98 -31.67
N LEU A 28 3.38 10.90 -30.81
CA LEU A 28 2.79 9.63 -30.36
C LEU A 28 2.15 8.83 -31.51
N GLU A 29 1.84 9.48 -32.63
CA GLU A 29 1.28 8.86 -33.83
C GLU A 29 2.18 9.05 -35.05
N HIS A 30 3.45 9.43 -34.83
CA HIS A 30 4.36 9.68 -35.94
C HIS A 30 4.55 8.40 -36.77
N PRO A 31 4.54 8.47 -38.12
CA PRO A 31 4.73 7.28 -38.97
C PRO A 31 6.10 6.64 -38.76
N GLU A 32 7.14 7.45 -38.60
CA GLU A 32 8.50 6.99 -38.26
C GLU A 32 8.52 6.32 -36.88
N VAL A 33 8.86 5.03 -36.85
CA VAL A 33 8.77 4.17 -35.66
C VAL A 33 9.71 4.67 -34.56
N GLU A 34 10.94 5.05 -34.90
CA GLU A 34 11.92 5.53 -33.90
C GLU A 34 11.47 6.81 -33.21
N LEU A 35 10.92 7.76 -33.96
CA LEU A 35 10.41 9.02 -33.39
C LEU A 35 9.23 8.76 -32.47
N ARG A 36 8.34 7.83 -32.85
CA ARG A 36 7.21 7.43 -32.02
C ARG A 36 7.66 6.74 -30.73
N ILE A 37 8.57 5.77 -30.79
CA ILE A 37 9.14 5.10 -29.61
C ILE A 37 9.75 6.14 -28.65
N ASN A 38 10.52 7.09 -29.17
CA ASN A 38 11.12 8.14 -28.34
C ASN A 38 10.07 9.04 -27.69
N ALA A 39 8.99 9.37 -28.40
CA ALA A 39 7.88 10.13 -27.84
C ALA A 39 7.16 9.38 -26.71
N PHE A 40 6.90 8.08 -26.89
CA PHE A 40 6.34 7.22 -25.83
C PHE A 40 7.25 7.19 -24.60
N ARG A 41 8.55 6.97 -24.80
CA ARG A 41 9.52 6.91 -23.70
C ARG A 41 9.64 8.20 -22.92
N ILE A 42 9.73 9.34 -23.61
CA ILE A 42 9.76 10.66 -22.96
C ILE A 42 8.45 10.89 -22.20
N THR A 43 7.31 10.60 -22.81
CA THR A 43 6.00 10.79 -22.19
C THR A 43 5.83 9.93 -20.94
N SER A 44 6.31 8.68 -20.97
CA SER A 44 6.37 7.75 -19.84
C SER A 44 7.19 8.32 -18.67
N LEU A 45 8.39 8.85 -18.93
CA LEU A 45 9.20 9.52 -17.90
C LEU A 45 8.52 10.77 -17.33
N LEU A 46 7.85 11.56 -18.18
CA LEU A 46 7.15 12.77 -17.73
C LEU A 46 5.91 12.44 -16.89
N SER A 47 5.20 11.36 -17.23
CA SER A 47 3.96 10.94 -16.57
C SER A 47 4.16 10.74 -15.06
N GLY A 48 5.31 10.20 -14.63
CA GLY A 48 5.60 9.91 -13.23
C GLY A 48 5.77 11.15 -12.33
N ARG A 49 5.93 12.35 -12.92
CA ARG A 49 6.07 13.61 -12.17
C ARG A 49 4.97 14.63 -12.50
N PHE A 50 4.44 14.56 -13.72
CA PHE A 50 3.55 15.58 -14.28
C PHE A 50 2.24 14.99 -14.80
N GLY A 51 1.76 13.91 -14.18
CA GLY A 51 0.57 13.20 -14.61
C GLY A 51 -0.66 14.09 -14.81
N GLN A 52 -0.86 15.10 -13.93
CA GLN A 52 -1.99 16.03 -14.05
C GLN A 52 -1.87 16.94 -15.28
N GLN A 53 -0.69 17.54 -15.52
CA GLN A 53 -0.48 18.40 -16.69
C GLN A 53 -0.54 17.57 -17.97
N LEU A 54 0.03 16.36 -17.96
CA LEU A 54 -0.02 15.47 -19.09
C LEU A 54 -1.45 15.05 -19.42
N LEU A 55 -2.27 14.72 -18.41
CA LEU A 55 -3.68 14.39 -18.61
C LEU A 55 -4.47 15.54 -19.25
N HIS A 56 -4.21 16.77 -18.82
CA HIS A 56 -4.84 17.97 -19.39
C HIS A 56 -4.55 18.14 -20.88
N GLU A 57 -3.34 17.78 -21.33
CA GLU A 57 -2.95 17.89 -22.74
C GLU A 57 -3.37 16.67 -23.58
N LEU A 58 -3.36 15.46 -23.01
CA LEU A 58 -3.72 14.23 -23.73
C LEU A 58 -5.22 14.11 -24.01
N LYS A 59 -6.07 14.64 -23.13
CA LYS A 59 -7.55 14.52 -23.23
C LYS A 59 -8.10 15.22 -24.48
N PRO A 60 -7.85 16.52 -24.72
CA PRO A 60 -8.38 17.23 -25.89
C PRO A 60 -7.91 16.62 -27.22
N CYS A 61 -6.73 16.02 -27.24
CA CYS A 61 -6.15 15.38 -28.42
C CYS A 61 -6.56 13.91 -28.60
N ASN A 62 -7.50 13.42 -27.79
CA ASN A 62 -8.00 12.04 -27.80
C ASN A 62 -6.90 10.96 -27.72
N LYS A 63 -5.86 11.19 -26.90
CA LYS A 63 -4.70 10.28 -26.83
C LYS A 63 -4.88 9.13 -25.85
N LEU A 64 -5.86 9.17 -24.95
CA LEU A 64 -6.07 8.08 -23.99
C LEU A 64 -6.48 6.76 -24.67
N PRO A 65 -7.44 6.74 -25.62
CA PRO A 65 -7.76 5.52 -26.36
C PRO A 65 -6.59 5.00 -27.19
N LEU A 66 -5.80 5.89 -27.82
CA LEU A 66 -4.59 5.53 -28.55
C LEU A 66 -3.58 4.79 -27.66
N LEU A 67 -3.33 5.31 -26.45
CA LEU A 67 -2.42 4.65 -25.51
C LEU A 67 -2.92 3.25 -25.12
N LYS A 68 -4.24 3.09 -24.91
CA LYS A 68 -4.83 1.77 -24.65
C LYS A 68 -4.69 0.85 -25.86
N GLU A 69 -4.94 1.34 -27.06
CA GLU A 69 -4.79 0.58 -28.30
C GLU A 69 -3.35 0.06 -28.44
N LYS A 70 -2.37 0.95 -28.29
CA LYS A 70 -0.94 0.59 -28.36
C LYS A 70 -0.51 -0.37 -27.27
N LEU A 71 -1.10 -0.29 -26.08
CA LEU A 71 -0.86 -1.25 -25.01
C LEU A 71 -1.33 -2.67 -25.36
N LEU A 72 -2.47 -2.78 -26.02
CA LEU A 72 -3.14 -4.05 -26.30
C LEU A 72 -2.79 -4.63 -27.69
N ASP A 73 -2.19 -3.84 -28.56
CA ASP A 73 -1.80 -4.22 -29.92
C ASP A 73 -0.53 -5.08 -29.93
N ASP A 74 -0.68 -6.37 -30.26
CA ASP A 74 0.43 -7.34 -30.31
C ASP A 74 1.41 -7.09 -31.47
N THR A 75 1.11 -6.16 -32.38
CA THR A 75 2.05 -5.70 -33.42
C THR A 75 2.93 -4.54 -32.95
N SER A 76 2.55 -3.85 -31.87
CA SER A 76 3.34 -2.77 -31.27
C SER A 76 4.57 -3.34 -30.53
N THR A 77 5.66 -2.58 -30.51
CA THR A 77 6.89 -3.03 -29.85
C THR A 77 6.68 -3.20 -28.33
N ASP A 78 7.41 -4.13 -27.70
CA ASP A 78 7.36 -4.32 -26.24
C ASP A 78 7.67 -3.03 -25.46
N GLY A 79 8.54 -2.18 -26.04
CA GLY A 79 8.87 -0.85 -25.51
C GLY A 79 7.67 0.10 -25.54
N GLU A 80 7.04 0.28 -26.71
CA GLU A 80 5.83 1.11 -26.85
C GLU A 80 4.70 0.63 -25.93
N ARG A 81 4.47 -0.69 -25.86
CA ARG A 81 3.47 -1.29 -24.96
C ARG A 81 3.77 -0.96 -23.49
N SER A 82 5.03 -1.14 -23.07
CA SER A 82 5.46 -0.86 -21.69
C SER A 82 5.33 0.63 -21.35
N ASP A 83 5.71 1.52 -22.27
CA ASP A 83 5.62 2.96 -22.07
C ASP A 83 4.16 3.42 -22.06
N ALA A 84 3.31 2.87 -22.93
CA ALA A 84 1.87 3.13 -22.91
C ALA A 84 1.22 2.72 -21.58
N ALA A 85 1.56 1.53 -21.06
CA ALA A 85 1.11 1.08 -19.74
C ALA A 85 1.55 2.04 -18.64
N SER A 86 2.82 2.45 -18.66
CA SER A 86 3.42 3.35 -17.67
C SER A 86 2.79 4.73 -17.69
N ILE A 87 2.53 5.29 -18.88
CA ILE A 87 1.83 6.57 -19.03
C ILE A 87 0.47 6.46 -18.38
N LEU A 88 -0.38 5.53 -18.81
CA LEU A 88 -1.75 5.40 -18.31
C LEU A 88 -1.81 5.10 -16.80
N ALA A 89 -0.88 4.32 -16.27
CA ALA A 89 -0.76 4.04 -14.84
C ALA A 89 -0.54 5.31 -13.99
N ASN A 90 0.23 6.26 -14.51
CA ASN A 90 0.62 7.48 -13.79
C ASN A 90 -0.37 8.65 -13.98
N LEU A 91 -1.34 8.53 -14.89
CA LEU A 91 -2.35 9.58 -15.09
C LEU A 91 -3.39 9.57 -13.95
N PRO A 92 -3.78 10.75 -13.41
CA PRO A 92 -4.81 10.86 -12.38
C PRO A 92 -6.21 10.77 -13.01
N LEU A 93 -6.56 9.61 -13.53
CA LEU A 93 -7.87 9.34 -14.13
C LEU A 93 -8.97 9.31 -13.06
N SER A 94 -10.14 9.85 -13.40
CA SER A 94 -11.33 9.67 -12.57
C SER A 94 -11.84 8.21 -12.64
N GLU A 95 -12.71 7.81 -11.71
CA GLU A 95 -13.30 6.48 -11.71
C GLU A 95 -14.06 6.17 -13.02
N ASP A 96 -14.86 7.13 -13.49
CA ASP A 96 -15.58 7.02 -14.76
C ASP A 96 -14.62 6.88 -15.94
N GLU A 97 -13.49 7.60 -15.92
CA GLU A 97 -12.46 7.51 -16.96
C GLU A 97 -11.76 6.15 -16.95
N VAL A 98 -11.46 5.60 -15.78
CA VAL A 98 -10.89 4.25 -15.63
C VAL A 98 -11.86 3.21 -16.18
N LYS A 99 -13.14 3.30 -15.85
CA LYS A 99 -14.18 2.38 -16.33
C LYS A 99 -14.41 2.49 -17.83
N ALA A 100 -14.54 3.71 -18.37
CA ALA A 100 -14.77 3.96 -19.78
C ALA A 100 -13.55 3.57 -20.63
N LEU A 101 -12.34 3.91 -20.17
CA LEU A 101 -11.12 3.61 -20.89
C LEU A 101 -10.75 2.15 -20.78
N LEU A 102 -10.59 1.59 -19.58
CA LEU A 102 -10.02 0.26 -19.38
C LEU A 102 -11.11 -0.83 -19.25
N GLY A 103 -12.00 -0.67 -18.28
CA GLY A 103 -13.11 -1.58 -18.01
C GLY A 103 -12.72 -3.02 -17.64
N ALA A 104 -13.71 -3.91 -17.49
CA ALA A 104 -13.51 -5.30 -17.08
C ALA A 104 -12.65 -6.12 -18.06
N SER A 105 -12.74 -5.84 -19.37
CA SER A 105 -11.96 -6.54 -20.39
C SER A 105 -10.46 -6.32 -20.21
N PHE A 106 -10.04 -5.10 -19.85
CA PHE A 106 -8.65 -4.82 -19.51
C PHE A 106 -8.22 -5.57 -18.26
N VAL A 107 -9.02 -5.55 -17.19
CA VAL A 107 -8.70 -6.25 -15.93
C VAL A 107 -8.49 -7.75 -16.19
N ARG A 108 -9.39 -8.38 -16.95
CA ARG A 108 -9.27 -9.78 -17.37
C ARG A 108 -7.96 -10.04 -18.11
N TRP A 109 -7.64 -9.21 -19.10
CA TRP A 109 -6.42 -9.35 -19.89
C TRP A 109 -5.16 -9.19 -19.03
N ALA A 110 -5.12 -8.16 -18.18
CA ALA A 110 -4.01 -7.88 -17.27
C ALA A 110 -3.76 -9.06 -16.31
N VAL A 111 -4.83 -9.61 -15.73
CA VAL A 111 -4.73 -10.77 -14.83
C VAL A 111 -4.23 -12.01 -15.56
N LEU A 112 -4.70 -12.28 -16.77
CA LEU A 112 -4.21 -13.39 -17.58
C LEU A 112 -2.71 -13.24 -17.89
N LEU A 113 -2.28 -12.03 -18.25
CA LEU A 113 -0.87 -11.72 -18.51
C LEU A 113 0.00 -12.00 -17.27
N LEU A 114 -0.41 -11.52 -16.09
CA LEU A 114 0.34 -11.70 -14.84
C LEU A 114 0.37 -13.16 -14.37
N LYS A 115 -0.73 -13.91 -14.52
CA LYS A 115 -0.78 -15.35 -14.19
C LYS A 115 0.14 -16.17 -15.10
N ASN A 116 0.23 -15.80 -16.38
CA ASN A 116 1.11 -16.50 -17.32
C ASN A 116 2.60 -16.36 -16.97
N LEU A 117 3.01 -15.29 -16.28
CA LEU A 117 4.37 -15.13 -15.76
C LEU A 117 4.73 -16.22 -14.74
N HIS A 118 3.78 -16.56 -13.88
CA HIS A 118 3.98 -17.48 -12.75
C HIS A 118 4.02 -18.94 -13.19
N ARG A 119 3.32 -19.27 -14.29
CA ARG A 119 3.17 -20.66 -14.75
C ARG A 119 4.41 -21.26 -15.41
N GLY A 120 5.51 -20.51 -15.54
CA GLY A 120 6.77 -21.01 -16.10
C GLY A 120 6.54 -21.64 -17.47
N THR A 121 6.41 -20.83 -18.52
CA THR A 121 6.19 -21.37 -19.86
C THR A 121 7.36 -22.27 -20.28
N ASN A 122 7.11 -23.58 -20.33
CA ASN A 122 7.94 -24.62 -21.00
C ASN A 122 7.97 -24.44 -22.53
N GLY A 123 7.72 -23.23 -23.03
CA GLY A 123 7.58 -22.89 -24.44
C GLY A 123 8.12 -21.48 -24.70
N ARG A 124 8.49 -21.25 -25.97
CA ARG A 124 9.18 -20.06 -26.53
C ARG A 124 8.42 -18.72 -26.42
N ILE A 125 7.56 -18.54 -25.41
CA ILE A 125 6.85 -17.27 -25.19
C ILE A 125 7.82 -16.33 -24.46
N SER A 126 8.16 -15.21 -25.12
CA SER A 126 8.98 -14.14 -24.54
C SER A 126 8.31 -13.62 -23.26
N ARG A 127 9.06 -13.54 -22.16
CA ARG A 127 8.53 -12.98 -20.91
C ARG A 127 8.37 -11.46 -21.08
N PRO A 128 7.21 -10.88 -20.69
CA PRO A 128 7.03 -9.44 -20.62
C PRO A 128 8.18 -8.75 -19.90
N ALA A 129 8.60 -7.60 -20.44
CA ALA A 129 9.61 -6.76 -19.82
C ALA A 129 9.18 -6.36 -18.39
N PRO A 130 10.11 -6.20 -17.43
CA PRO A 130 9.76 -5.75 -16.07
C PRO A 130 8.96 -4.44 -16.04
N SER A 131 9.26 -3.50 -16.94
CA SER A 131 8.52 -2.25 -17.11
C SER A 131 7.06 -2.46 -17.50
N MET A 132 6.77 -3.49 -18.31
CA MET A 132 5.41 -3.87 -18.66
C MET A 132 4.66 -4.33 -17.41
N ILE A 133 5.27 -5.20 -16.59
CA ILE A 133 4.67 -5.69 -15.34
C ILE A 133 4.37 -4.52 -14.40
N GLU A 134 5.32 -3.60 -14.24
CA GLU A 134 5.14 -2.38 -13.44
C GLU A 134 4.00 -1.50 -13.96
N GLY A 135 3.93 -1.26 -15.27
CA GLY A 135 2.84 -0.50 -15.89
C GLY A 135 1.47 -1.16 -15.69
N ILE A 136 1.38 -2.49 -15.85
CA ILE A 136 0.13 -3.23 -15.63
C ILE A 136 -0.29 -3.20 -14.16
N LEU A 137 0.63 -3.38 -13.21
CA LEU A 137 0.30 -3.26 -11.79
C LEU A 137 -0.15 -1.85 -11.43
N GLY A 138 0.53 -0.83 -11.96
CA GLY A 138 0.13 0.57 -11.78
C GLY A 138 -1.26 0.87 -12.35
N LEU A 139 -1.62 0.30 -13.49
CA LEU A 139 -2.96 0.38 -14.05
C LEU A 139 -4.00 -0.32 -13.19
N LEU A 140 -3.69 -1.50 -12.66
CA LEU A 140 -4.59 -2.24 -11.75
C LEU A 140 -4.84 -1.46 -10.46
N LEU A 141 -3.90 -0.61 -10.00
CA LEU A 141 -4.12 0.24 -8.82
C LEU A 141 -5.29 1.20 -8.99
N HIS A 142 -5.61 1.65 -10.21
CA HIS A 142 -6.78 2.51 -10.43
C HIS A 142 -8.09 1.83 -10.00
N PHE A 143 -8.17 0.50 -10.09
CA PHE A 143 -9.33 -0.29 -9.63
C PHE A 143 -9.31 -0.60 -8.13
N THR A 144 -8.32 -0.12 -7.38
CA THR A 144 -8.21 -0.35 -5.94
C THR A 144 -8.46 0.90 -5.11
N LYS A 145 -8.34 2.10 -5.70
CA LYS A 145 -8.42 3.39 -5.00
C LYS A 145 -9.83 3.72 -4.52
N ASN A 146 -10.85 3.45 -5.34
CA ASN A 146 -12.26 3.67 -5.01
C ASN A 146 -13.04 2.42 -5.42
N LEU A 147 -13.66 1.75 -4.44
CA LEU A 147 -14.40 0.50 -4.66
C LEU A 147 -15.90 0.74 -4.63
N ASP A 148 -16.43 1.32 -5.71
CA ASP A 148 -17.87 1.27 -5.95
C ASP A 148 -18.34 -0.17 -6.20
N GLN A 149 -19.67 -0.39 -6.28
CA GLN A 149 -20.23 -1.74 -6.42
C GLN A 149 -19.71 -2.46 -7.68
N GLN A 150 -19.53 -1.75 -8.79
CA GLN A 150 -19.03 -2.33 -10.03
C GLN A 150 -17.56 -2.73 -9.92
N THR A 151 -16.71 -1.85 -9.40
CA THR A 151 -15.27 -2.08 -9.23
C THR A 151 -15.01 -3.17 -8.21
N LEU A 152 -15.78 -3.20 -7.12
CA LEU A 152 -15.74 -4.28 -6.15
C LEU A 152 -16.12 -5.64 -6.78
N GLY A 153 -17.09 -5.65 -7.69
CA GLY A 153 -17.42 -6.83 -8.50
C GLY A 153 -16.22 -7.35 -9.28
N MET A 154 -15.51 -6.46 -9.99
CA MET A 154 -14.31 -6.81 -10.75
C MET A 154 -13.16 -7.30 -9.85
N VAL A 155 -12.90 -6.64 -8.72
CA VAL A 155 -11.88 -7.05 -7.74
C VAL A 155 -12.12 -8.49 -7.29
N ARG A 156 -13.38 -8.85 -7.03
CA ARG A 156 -13.79 -10.19 -6.59
C ARG A 156 -13.71 -11.21 -7.72
N GLU A 157 -14.31 -10.90 -8.88
CA GLU A 157 -14.33 -11.78 -10.05
C GLU A 157 -12.91 -12.15 -10.50
N TYR A 158 -12.02 -11.16 -10.60
CA TYR A 158 -10.66 -11.34 -11.11
C TYR A 158 -9.61 -11.60 -10.03
N HIS A 159 -10.03 -11.72 -8.77
CA HIS A 159 -9.18 -12.09 -7.63
C HIS A 159 -7.96 -11.17 -7.45
N LEU A 160 -8.16 -9.85 -7.52
CA LEU A 160 -7.05 -8.89 -7.60
C LEU A 160 -6.13 -8.91 -6.37
N MET A 161 -6.65 -9.17 -5.16
CA MET A 161 -5.81 -9.31 -3.97
C MET A 161 -4.83 -10.49 -4.12
N THR A 162 -5.30 -11.61 -4.67
CA THR A 162 -4.45 -12.78 -4.95
C THR A 162 -3.36 -12.43 -5.97
N ILE A 163 -3.73 -11.70 -7.04
CA ILE A 163 -2.79 -11.29 -8.08
C ILE A 163 -1.67 -10.38 -7.56
N PHE A 164 -2.01 -9.40 -6.73
CA PHE A 164 -1.01 -8.56 -6.09
C PHE A 164 -0.13 -9.37 -5.12
N CYS A 165 -0.72 -10.31 -4.37
CA CYS A 165 0.04 -11.18 -3.47
C CYS A 165 1.08 -12.05 -4.22
N GLU A 166 0.68 -12.65 -5.35
CA GLU A 166 1.58 -13.46 -6.19
C GLU A 166 2.79 -12.63 -6.67
N GLN A 167 2.58 -11.35 -7.00
CA GLN A 167 3.64 -10.46 -7.44
C GLN A 167 4.68 -10.11 -6.35
N LEU A 168 4.44 -10.44 -5.08
CA LEU A 168 5.42 -10.23 -3.99
C LEU A 168 6.54 -11.28 -3.99
N CYS A 169 6.20 -12.54 -4.34
CA CYS A 169 7.05 -13.71 -4.12
C CYS A 169 7.75 -14.25 -5.38
N PHE A 170 7.35 -13.83 -6.58
CA PHE A 170 8.05 -14.11 -7.84
C PHE A 170 9.40 -13.36 -7.89
N PRO A 171 10.39 -13.68 -8.77
CA PRO A 171 11.54 -12.81 -9.02
C PRO A 171 11.11 -11.44 -9.58
N SER A 172 10.57 -10.63 -8.68
CA SER A 172 9.93 -9.35 -8.90
C SER A 172 10.92 -8.24 -8.62
N LYS A 173 10.94 -7.26 -9.50
CA LYS A 173 11.72 -6.04 -9.28
C LYS A 173 11.12 -5.23 -8.12
N PRO A 174 11.94 -4.42 -7.42
CA PRO A 174 11.46 -3.63 -6.28
C PRO A 174 10.20 -2.81 -6.58
N ARG A 175 10.13 -2.19 -7.76
CA ARG A 175 8.97 -1.39 -8.15
C ARG A 175 7.69 -2.21 -8.29
N ALA A 176 7.76 -3.42 -8.84
CA ALA A 176 6.61 -4.33 -8.93
C ALA A 176 6.12 -4.76 -7.53
N LYS A 177 7.05 -5.04 -6.60
CA LYS A 177 6.72 -5.33 -5.21
C LYS A 177 6.02 -4.15 -4.54
N GLN A 178 6.54 -2.94 -4.68
CA GLN A 178 5.93 -1.72 -4.14
C GLN A 178 4.51 -1.50 -4.64
N LEU A 179 4.29 -1.58 -5.97
CA LEU A 179 2.98 -1.41 -6.58
C LEU A 179 2.01 -2.49 -6.09
N SER A 180 2.50 -3.71 -5.90
CA SER A 180 1.68 -4.82 -5.41
C SER A 180 1.30 -4.66 -3.95
N SER A 181 2.25 -4.29 -3.08
CA SER A 181 1.98 -3.93 -1.68
C SER A 181 0.97 -2.77 -1.59
N LEU A 182 1.07 -1.76 -2.46
CA LEU A 182 0.11 -0.66 -2.51
C LEU A 182 -1.29 -1.14 -2.91
N GLY A 183 -1.39 -2.06 -3.87
CA GLY A 183 -2.68 -2.67 -4.25
C GLY A 183 -3.31 -3.43 -3.08
N LEU A 184 -2.52 -4.22 -2.38
CA LEU A 184 -2.95 -4.93 -1.16
C LEU A 184 -3.39 -3.97 -0.04
N LYS A 185 -2.66 -2.87 0.14
CA LYS A 185 -2.99 -1.82 1.12
C LYS A 185 -4.36 -1.23 0.81
N ASN A 186 -4.56 -0.74 -0.41
CA ASN A 186 -5.82 -0.13 -0.84
C ASN A 186 -7.02 -1.08 -0.65
N LEU A 187 -6.87 -2.36 -1.04
CA LEU A 187 -7.92 -3.36 -0.85
C LEU A 187 -8.20 -3.67 0.63
N SER A 188 -7.15 -3.73 1.46
CA SER A 188 -7.30 -3.94 2.90
C SER A 188 -7.98 -2.75 3.60
N GLU A 189 -7.67 -1.52 3.20
CA GLU A 189 -8.30 -0.30 3.74
C GLU A 189 -9.78 -0.22 3.33
N ALA A 190 -10.10 -0.57 2.08
CA ALA A 190 -11.47 -0.56 1.59
C ALA A 190 -12.36 -1.56 2.35
N CYS A 191 -11.81 -2.69 2.82
CA CYS A 191 -12.55 -3.62 3.68
C CYS A 191 -13.07 -2.94 4.94
N LYS A 192 -12.21 -2.18 5.63
CA LYS A 192 -12.58 -1.48 6.88
C LYS A 192 -13.75 -0.53 6.64
N MET A 193 -13.68 0.27 5.58
CA MET A 193 -14.72 1.23 5.24
C MET A 193 -16.08 0.55 5.02
N LEU A 194 -16.10 -0.55 4.25
CA LEU A 194 -17.32 -1.31 3.98
C LEU A 194 -17.88 -2.01 5.23
N THR A 195 -17.02 -2.43 6.16
CA THR A 195 -17.47 -3.05 7.42
C THR A 195 -17.99 -2.05 8.45
N CYS A 196 -17.43 -0.84 8.50
CA CYS A 196 -17.92 0.24 9.36
C CYS A 196 -19.32 0.72 8.96
N ASP A 197 -19.61 0.73 7.66
CA ASP A 197 -20.93 1.16 7.15
C ASP A 197 -22.04 0.12 7.43
N ARG A 198 -21.65 -1.13 7.70
CA ARG A 198 -22.56 -2.26 7.95
C ARG A 198 -22.84 -2.52 9.44
N SER A 199 -22.29 -1.72 10.35
CA SER A 199 -22.61 -1.86 11.78
C SER A 199 -24.00 -1.28 12.07
N GLU A 200 -25.05 -2.03 11.71
CA GLU A 200 -26.36 -1.83 12.34
C GLU A 200 -26.23 -2.08 13.85
N PRO A 201 -26.91 -1.28 14.70
CA PRO A 201 -26.95 -1.56 16.13
C PRO A 201 -27.52 -2.96 16.34
N PRO A 202 -26.97 -3.75 17.28
CA PRO A 202 -27.51 -5.07 17.57
C PRO A 202 -29.00 -4.93 17.87
N PRO A 203 -29.86 -5.84 17.36
CA PRO A 203 -31.28 -5.78 17.65
C PRO A 203 -31.44 -5.75 19.17
N ARG A 204 -32.11 -4.71 19.68
CA ARG A 204 -32.44 -4.59 21.09
C ARG A 204 -33.25 -5.84 21.44
N HIS A 205 -32.64 -6.78 22.15
CA HIS A 205 -33.33 -7.96 22.63
C HIS A 205 -34.48 -7.47 23.51
N GLY A 206 -35.69 -7.53 22.95
CA GLY A 206 -36.92 -7.25 23.66
C GLY A 206 -37.00 -8.17 24.87
N LEU A 207 -37.23 -7.57 26.03
CA LEU A 207 -37.62 -8.26 27.25
C LEU A 207 -38.94 -8.99 26.96
N CYS A 208 -38.88 -10.27 26.58
CA CYS A 208 -39.95 -11.27 26.70
C CYS A 208 -39.53 -12.56 25.96
N ALA A 209 -38.77 -13.42 26.65
CA ALA A 209 -38.69 -14.84 26.31
C ALA A 209 -38.44 -15.63 27.61
N SER A 210 -39.37 -15.50 28.54
CA SER A 210 -39.52 -16.44 29.63
C SER A 210 -40.00 -17.76 29.04
N TRP A 211 -39.19 -18.79 29.24
CA TRP A 211 -39.46 -20.23 29.04
C TRP A 211 -39.31 -20.76 27.62
N ILE A 212 -38.13 -21.33 27.34
CA ILE A 212 -37.93 -22.65 26.72
C ILE A 212 -36.48 -23.12 27.01
N PHE A 213 -36.40 -24.11 27.90
CA PHE A 213 -35.56 -25.31 27.93
C PHE A 213 -34.01 -25.31 27.88
N MET A 214 -33.52 -26.23 28.72
CA MET A 214 -32.17 -26.75 28.93
C MET A 214 -31.58 -27.49 27.73
N CYS A 215 -30.23 -27.48 27.68
CA CYS A 215 -29.33 -28.34 26.89
C CYS A 215 -29.32 -28.18 25.36
N GLY A 216 -28.29 -27.47 24.89
CA GLY A 216 -27.82 -27.49 23.51
C GLY A 216 -26.92 -26.29 23.29
N SER A 217 -25.59 -26.50 23.30
CA SER A 217 -24.67 -25.51 22.77
C SER A 217 -25.15 -25.19 21.35
N GLY A 218 -25.68 -23.98 21.14
CA GLY A 218 -26.08 -23.52 19.81
C GLY A 218 -24.92 -23.73 18.83
N PRO A 219 -25.19 -23.88 17.52
CA PRO A 219 -24.15 -24.11 16.53
C PRO A 219 -23.02 -23.08 16.73
N PRO A 220 -21.74 -23.51 16.72
CA PRO A 220 -20.63 -22.61 16.99
C PRO A 220 -20.76 -21.41 16.06
N LYS A 221 -20.89 -20.21 16.65
CA LYS A 221 -20.96 -18.98 15.87
C LYS A 221 -19.74 -18.98 14.93
N PRO A 222 -19.92 -18.71 13.64
CA PRO A 222 -18.78 -18.68 12.71
C PRO A 222 -17.72 -17.74 13.28
N SER A 223 -16.50 -18.25 13.40
CA SER A 223 -15.37 -17.49 13.97
C SER A 223 -15.23 -16.19 13.19
N THR A 224 -15.46 -15.06 13.86
CA THR A 224 -15.31 -13.75 13.25
C THR A 224 -13.85 -13.49 12.94
N CYS A 225 -13.57 -12.81 11.83
CA CYS A 225 -12.21 -12.43 11.48
C CYS A 225 -11.61 -11.54 12.58
N PRO A 226 -10.37 -11.79 13.04
CA PRO A 226 -9.75 -10.98 14.09
C PRO A 226 -9.58 -9.51 13.69
N PHE A 227 -9.46 -9.23 12.38
CA PHE A 227 -9.27 -7.88 11.83
C PHE A 227 -10.57 -7.16 11.46
N HIS A 228 -11.59 -7.90 10.99
CA HIS A 228 -12.82 -7.29 10.46
C HIS A 228 -14.05 -7.47 11.37
N SER A 229 -13.95 -8.26 12.44
CA SER A 229 -15.04 -8.58 13.38
C SER A 229 -16.32 -9.18 12.77
N VAL A 230 -16.35 -9.37 11.46
CA VAL A 230 -17.31 -10.16 10.68
C VAL A 230 -16.63 -11.39 10.10
N PRO A 231 -17.37 -12.46 9.73
CA PRO A 231 -16.77 -13.57 8.99
C PRO A 231 -16.20 -13.08 7.67
N CYS A 232 -14.96 -13.44 7.38
CA CYS A 232 -14.37 -13.33 6.04
C CYS A 232 -14.37 -14.71 5.42
N ASP A 233 -14.94 -14.84 4.23
CA ASP A 233 -14.87 -16.05 3.42
C ASP A 233 -13.43 -16.29 2.93
N GLU A 234 -13.12 -17.53 2.55
CA GLU A 234 -11.81 -17.85 1.95
C GLU A 234 -11.62 -17.16 0.60
N THR A 235 -12.71 -16.81 -0.08
CA THR A 235 -12.75 -16.00 -1.29
C THR A 235 -12.63 -14.49 -1.04
N SER A 236 -12.42 -14.06 0.22
CA SER A 236 -12.40 -12.63 0.60
C SER A 236 -11.23 -11.88 -0.05
N GLN A 237 -11.50 -11.25 -1.20
CA GLN A 237 -10.51 -10.43 -1.93
C GLN A 237 -10.20 -9.07 -1.27
N LEU A 238 -10.59 -8.88 -0.01
CA LEU A 238 -10.31 -7.68 0.77
C LEU A 238 -9.65 -7.98 2.12
N CYS A 239 -9.44 -9.27 2.46
CA CYS A 239 -8.84 -9.67 3.73
C CYS A 239 -7.46 -10.28 3.55
N LEU A 240 -6.42 -9.56 3.99
CA LEU A 240 -5.02 -10.00 3.91
C LEU A 240 -4.79 -11.34 4.61
N LEU A 241 -5.48 -11.60 5.72
CA LEU A 241 -5.39 -12.88 6.44
C LEU A 241 -5.96 -14.04 5.61
N LYS A 242 -7.19 -13.89 5.10
CA LYS A 242 -7.85 -14.95 4.33
C LYS A 242 -7.22 -15.19 2.96
N SER A 243 -6.66 -14.15 2.36
CA SER A 243 -5.91 -14.25 1.11
C SER A 243 -4.44 -14.65 1.29
N ASN A 244 -4.01 -15.03 2.50
CA ASN A 244 -2.65 -15.46 2.83
C ASN A 244 -1.54 -14.45 2.45
N CYS A 245 -1.84 -13.15 2.51
CA CYS A 245 -0.91 -12.10 2.11
C CYS A 245 0.06 -11.67 3.21
N ILE A 246 -0.21 -12.00 4.48
CA ILE A 246 0.56 -11.48 5.62
C ILE A 246 2.01 -11.97 5.59
N LYS A 247 2.25 -13.27 5.44
CA LYS A 247 3.62 -13.83 5.41
C LYS A 247 4.47 -13.25 4.26
N PRO A 248 3.98 -13.21 3.00
CA PRO A 248 4.66 -12.50 1.92
C PRO A 248 5.04 -11.05 2.26
N LEU A 249 4.16 -10.31 2.95
CA LEU A 249 4.44 -8.93 3.36
C LEU A 249 5.48 -8.85 4.49
N VAL A 250 5.47 -9.80 5.42
CA VAL A 250 6.49 -9.91 6.49
C VAL A 250 7.87 -10.16 5.88
N ASP A 251 7.98 -11.05 4.89
CA ASP A 251 9.25 -11.33 4.21
C ASP A 251 9.85 -10.06 3.59
N LEU A 252 9.00 -9.17 3.05
CA LEU A 252 9.42 -7.89 2.47
C LEU A 252 9.97 -6.87 3.48
N LEU A 253 9.78 -7.06 4.79
CA LEU A 253 10.40 -6.20 5.80
C LEU A 253 11.93 -6.34 5.81
N THR A 254 12.47 -7.42 5.25
CA THR A 254 13.92 -7.65 5.10
C THR A 254 14.43 -7.37 3.68
N ASP A 255 13.61 -6.79 2.81
CA ASP A 255 14.01 -6.45 1.43
C ASP A 255 15.15 -5.42 1.41
N LYS A 256 15.99 -5.48 0.37
CA LYS A 256 17.12 -4.55 0.20
C LYS A 256 16.67 -3.15 -0.21
N ASP A 257 15.48 -3.03 -0.79
CA ASP A 257 14.93 -1.77 -1.23
C ASP A 257 14.04 -1.16 -0.14
N THR A 258 14.46 0.00 0.40
CA THR A 258 13.74 0.70 1.47
C THR A 258 12.32 1.09 1.09
N ASN A 259 12.04 1.40 -0.18
CA ASN A 259 10.68 1.74 -0.60
C ASN A 259 9.78 0.50 -0.64
N VAL A 260 10.32 -0.70 -0.90
CA VAL A 260 9.59 -1.97 -0.73
C VAL A 260 9.26 -2.19 0.75
N GLN A 261 10.23 -2.00 1.64
CA GLN A 261 10.01 -2.10 3.09
C GLN A 261 8.92 -1.11 3.56
N ILE A 262 8.97 0.15 3.12
CA ILE A 262 7.95 1.17 3.43
C ILE A 262 6.57 0.69 2.97
N ALA A 263 6.45 0.25 1.71
CA ALA A 263 5.18 -0.23 1.18
C ALA A 263 4.63 -1.41 1.99
N ALA A 264 5.49 -2.37 2.38
CA ALA A 264 5.10 -3.50 3.21
C ALA A 264 4.64 -3.08 4.62
N VAL A 265 5.36 -2.18 5.29
CA VAL A 265 4.96 -1.63 6.60
C VAL A 265 3.63 -0.91 6.50
N GLU A 266 3.42 -0.09 5.46
CA GLU A 266 2.14 0.59 5.25
C GLU A 266 0.99 -0.38 5.00
N THR A 267 1.21 -1.45 4.23
CA THR A 267 0.20 -2.50 4.04
C THR A 267 -0.09 -3.24 5.34
N LEU A 268 0.92 -3.61 6.13
CA LEU A 268 0.70 -4.30 7.41
C LEU A 268 0.06 -3.39 8.46
N SER A 269 0.32 -2.08 8.38
CA SER A 269 -0.31 -1.07 9.24
C SER A 269 -1.83 -1.04 9.09
N THR A 270 -2.37 -1.45 7.93
CA THR A 270 -3.83 -1.58 7.76
C THR A 270 -4.43 -2.64 8.68
N LEU A 271 -3.65 -3.56 9.25
CA LEU A 271 -4.16 -4.57 10.18
C LEU A 271 -4.17 -4.09 11.64
N VAL A 272 -3.47 -2.98 11.92
CA VAL A 272 -3.36 -2.42 13.26
C VAL A 272 -4.60 -1.56 13.57
N PRO A 273 -5.30 -1.80 14.70
CA PRO A 273 -6.47 -0.99 15.08
C PRO A 273 -6.10 0.45 15.41
N ASP A 274 -6.86 1.43 14.88
CA ASP A 274 -6.61 2.86 15.11
C ASP A 274 -7.15 3.40 16.46
N THR A 275 -8.09 2.69 17.08
CA THR A 275 -8.79 3.15 18.29
C THR A 275 -8.12 2.68 19.58
N ALA A 276 -8.28 3.48 20.65
CA ALA A 276 -7.75 3.17 21.98
C ALA A 276 -8.31 1.86 22.57
N ASN A 277 -9.48 1.42 22.10
CA ASN A 277 -10.06 0.11 22.40
C ASN A 277 -9.48 -0.97 21.48
N SER A 278 -8.16 -1.06 21.46
CA SER A 278 -7.40 -2.00 20.63
C SER A 278 -7.94 -3.43 20.73
N CYS A 279 -8.13 -4.09 19.58
CA CYS A 279 -8.60 -5.47 19.54
C CYS A 279 -7.45 -6.40 19.88
N LYS A 280 -7.37 -6.88 21.13
CA LYS A 280 -6.37 -7.88 21.56
C LYS A 280 -6.25 -9.05 20.59
N ARG A 281 -7.37 -9.55 20.06
CA ARG A 281 -7.39 -10.63 19.05
C ARG A 281 -6.63 -10.29 17.77
N ALA A 282 -6.69 -9.03 17.31
CA ALA A 282 -5.97 -8.61 16.11
C ALA A 282 -4.45 -8.60 16.36
N ILE A 283 -4.02 -8.12 17.52
CA ILE A 283 -2.60 -8.11 17.88
C ILE A 283 -2.07 -9.52 18.16
N ASP A 284 -2.84 -10.36 18.85
CA ASP A 284 -2.50 -11.77 19.05
C ASP A 284 -2.33 -12.50 17.71
N GLU A 285 -3.19 -12.21 16.72
CA GLU A 285 -3.04 -12.74 15.36
C GLU A 285 -1.79 -12.20 14.65
N LEU A 286 -1.50 -10.89 14.75
CA LEU A 286 -0.28 -10.31 14.18
C LEU A 286 0.99 -10.93 14.78
N GLU A 287 0.97 -11.24 16.06
CA GLU A 287 2.06 -11.93 16.74
C GLU A 287 2.20 -13.37 16.23
N GLN A 288 1.10 -14.12 16.09
CA GLN A 288 1.11 -15.47 15.52
C GLN A 288 1.62 -15.51 14.07
N GLN A 289 1.36 -14.46 13.28
CA GLN A 289 1.87 -14.33 11.93
C GLN A 289 3.32 -13.80 11.86
N GLY A 290 3.96 -13.52 13.00
CA GLY A 290 5.35 -13.04 13.09
C GLY A 290 5.53 -11.56 12.73
N VAL A 291 4.44 -10.79 12.59
CA VAL A 291 4.50 -9.37 12.19
C VAL A 291 5.18 -8.53 13.27
N VAL A 292 4.83 -8.76 14.54
CA VAL A 292 5.32 -7.96 15.67
C VAL A 292 6.85 -8.05 15.78
N ASP A 293 7.39 -9.27 15.77
CA ASP A 293 8.84 -9.49 15.85
C ASP A 293 9.57 -8.91 14.65
N ALA A 294 9.05 -9.12 13.43
CA ALA A 294 9.68 -8.61 12.22
C ALA A 294 9.72 -7.07 12.18
N VAL A 295 8.65 -6.39 12.62
CA VAL A 295 8.62 -4.92 12.70
C VAL A 295 9.56 -4.40 13.78
N ILE A 296 9.69 -5.09 14.92
CA ILE A 296 10.66 -4.73 15.97
C ILE A 296 12.08 -4.85 15.45
N VAL A 297 12.43 -5.97 14.79
CA VAL A 297 13.76 -6.17 14.19
C VAL A 297 14.06 -5.05 13.20
N LEU A 298 13.13 -4.79 12.26
CA LEU A 298 13.25 -3.71 11.29
C LEU A 298 13.51 -2.35 11.98
N PHE A 299 12.72 -2.01 12.99
CA PHE A 299 12.86 -0.75 13.72
C PHE A 299 14.20 -0.62 14.45
N THR A 300 14.74 -1.72 14.98
CA THR A 300 16.03 -1.69 15.68
C THR A 300 17.24 -1.50 14.76
N GLU A 301 17.09 -1.83 13.48
CA GLU A 301 18.18 -1.77 12.48
C GLU A 301 18.06 -0.57 11.53
N VAL A 302 16.85 -0.01 11.37
CA VAL A 302 16.58 1.06 10.41
C VAL A 302 17.20 2.39 10.84
N ARG A 303 17.72 3.12 9.84
CA ARG A 303 18.23 4.49 10.02
C ARG A 303 17.09 5.50 10.15
N PRO A 304 17.31 6.67 10.78
CA PRO A 304 16.30 7.72 10.86
C PRO A 304 15.74 8.11 9.48
N GLY A 305 14.42 8.18 9.35
CA GLY A 305 13.73 8.48 8.10
C GLY A 305 12.28 7.96 8.08
N ASP A 306 11.66 7.97 6.91
CA ASP A 306 10.25 7.60 6.72
C ASP A 306 9.96 6.16 7.19
N LEU A 307 10.81 5.19 6.82
CA LEU A 307 10.64 3.80 7.26
C LEU A 307 10.67 3.65 8.78
N GLN A 308 11.54 4.40 9.48
CA GLN A 308 11.58 4.41 10.94
C GLN A 308 10.28 4.97 11.51
N GLU A 309 9.77 6.06 10.95
CA GLU A 309 8.52 6.70 11.39
C GLU A 309 7.31 5.77 11.21
N LYS A 310 7.22 5.03 10.10
CA LYS A 310 6.16 4.04 9.88
C LYS A 310 6.28 2.84 10.82
N ALA A 311 7.49 2.30 11.01
CA ALA A 311 7.71 1.16 11.89
C ALA A 311 7.41 1.50 13.36
N ILE A 312 7.88 2.65 13.84
CA ILE A 312 7.62 3.08 15.23
C ILE A 312 6.13 3.39 15.47
N TRP A 313 5.40 3.88 14.46
CA TRP A 313 3.96 4.05 14.55
C TRP A 313 3.27 2.71 14.83
N MET A 314 3.64 1.64 14.11
CA MET A 314 3.08 0.30 14.37
C MET A 314 3.44 -0.19 15.77
N ILE A 315 4.70 -0.05 16.19
CA ILE A 315 5.18 -0.48 17.51
C ILE A 315 4.43 0.23 18.64
N ASP A 316 4.29 1.56 18.57
CA ASP A 316 3.51 2.34 19.53
C ASP A 316 2.09 1.77 19.66
N ARG A 317 1.40 1.52 18.54
CA ARG A 317 0.03 0.99 18.55
C ARG A 317 -0.06 -0.42 19.13
N ILE A 318 0.87 -1.31 18.79
CA ILE A 318 0.94 -2.67 19.33
C ILE A 318 1.15 -2.65 20.84
N LEU A 319 2.04 -1.79 21.34
CA LEU A 319 2.36 -1.69 22.77
C LEU A 319 1.25 -1.07 23.62
N ARG A 320 0.22 -0.45 23.03
CA ARG A 320 -0.96 0.02 23.78
C ARG A 320 -1.82 -1.13 24.30
N VAL A 321 -1.66 -2.34 23.76
CA VAL A 321 -2.50 -3.49 24.11
C VAL A 321 -1.97 -4.18 25.37
N GLU A 322 -2.84 -4.37 26.36
CA GLU A 322 -2.49 -5.06 27.60
C GLU A 322 -1.93 -6.46 27.34
N GLY A 323 -0.76 -6.74 27.92
CA GLY A 323 -0.04 -8.01 27.77
C GLY A 323 1.13 -7.96 26.77
N CYS A 324 1.06 -7.13 25.72
CA CYS A 324 2.16 -6.98 24.76
C CYS A 324 3.38 -6.29 25.38
N SER A 325 3.16 -5.21 26.14
CA SER A 325 4.24 -4.45 26.77
C SER A 325 5.10 -5.28 27.72
N HIS A 326 4.51 -6.23 28.46
CA HIS A 326 5.28 -7.07 29.37
C HIS A 326 6.31 -7.93 28.64
N ARG A 327 5.92 -8.52 27.51
CA ARG A 327 6.80 -9.40 26.71
C ARG A 327 7.98 -8.64 26.11
N HIS A 328 7.74 -7.42 25.65
CA HIS A 328 8.78 -6.61 25.00
C HIS A 328 9.54 -5.69 25.97
N SER A 329 9.11 -5.56 27.23
CA SER A 329 9.78 -4.71 28.24
C SER A 329 11.24 -5.10 28.51
N LEU A 330 11.59 -6.38 28.32
CA LEU A 330 12.95 -6.91 28.50
C LEU A 330 13.81 -6.83 27.23
N ASN A 331 13.23 -6.40 26.10
CA ASN A 331 13.95 -6.25 24.84
C ASN A 331 14.79 -4.95 24.87
N GLN A 332 16.05 -5.08 25.29
CA GLN A 332 16.96 -3.94 25.43
C GLN A 332 17.29 -3.25 24.10
N SER A 333 17.30 -3.98 22.98
CA SER A 333 17.55 -3.36 21.66
C SER A 333 16.39 -2.47 21.25
N LEU A 334 15.15 -2.93 21.47
CA LEU A 334 13.95 -2.12 21.26
C LEU A 334 13.96 -0.87 22.15
N VAL A 335 14.21 -1.02 23.46
CA VAL A 335 14.25 0.12 24.38
C VAL A 335 15.33 1.14 23.97
N ARG A 336 16.53 0.67 23.60
CA ARG A 336 17.60 1.55 23.12
C ARG A 336 17.18 2.29 21.83
N ALA A 337 16.63 1.58 20.85
CA ALA A 337 16.16 2.20 19.60
C ALA A 337 15.06 3.25 19.84
N LEU A 338 14.11 2.97 20.75
CA LEU A 338 13.07 3.92 21.16
C LEU A 338 13.66 5.16 21.84
N VAL A 339 14.66 5.01 22.71
CA VAL A 339 15.34 6.15 23.36
C VAL A 339 16.08 7.01 22.33
N GLU A 340 16.78 6.40 21.39
CA GLU A 340 17.48 7.14 20.33
C GLU A 340 16.49 7.86 19.41
N ALA A 341 15.39 7.21 19.04
CA ALA A 341 14.29 7.83 18.29
C ALA A 341 13.64 9.00 19.05
N PHE A 342 13.47 8.88 20.38
CA PHE A 342 12.94 9.96 21.22
C PHE A 342 13.89 11.16 21.34
N LYS A 343 15.20 10.93 21.37
CA LYS A 343 16.19 12.01 21.44
C LYS A 343 16.37 12.72 20.10
N HIS A 344 16.50 11.95 19.03
CA HIS A 344 17.02 12.42 17.74
C HIS A 344 16.00 12.43 16.60
N GLY A 345 14.83 11.83 16.79
CA GLY A 345 13.79 11.77 15.76
C GLY A 345 13.14 13.12 15.42
N ASN A 346 12.37 13.13 14.33
CA ASN A 346 11.46 14.24 14.02
C ASN A 346 10.28 14.29 15.03
N ALA A 347 9.42 15.30 14.93
CA ALA A 347 8.31 15.48 15.88
C ALA A 347 7.40 14.25 16.01
N ASN A 348 7.06 13.60 14.90
CA ASN A 348 6.20 12.40 14.89
C ASN A 348 6.91 11.20 15.53
N THR A 349 8.15 10.94 15.11
CA THR A 349 8.99 9.86 15.63
C THR A 349 9.18 10.01 17.14
N LYS A 350 9.45 11.23 17.62
CA LYS A 350 9.58 11.52 19.06
C LYS A 350 8.30 11.21 19.82
N ARG A 351 7.15 11.63 19.30
CA ARG A 351 5.85 11.36 19.93
C ARG A 351 5.58 9.85 20.03
N HIS A 352 5.75 9.11 18.94
CA HIS A 352 5.56 7.66 18.94
C HIS A 352 6.55 6.94 19.85
N ALA A 353 7.82 7.37 19.86
CA ALA A 353 8.83 6.83 20.76
C ALA A 353 8.46 7.05 22.23
N GLN A 354 8.00 8.25 22.58
CA GLN A 354 7.54 8.58 23.91
C GLN A 354 6.36 7.70 24.34
N ASP A 355 5.33 7.61 23.50
CA ASP A 355 4.14 6.81 23.77
C ASP A 355 4.50 5.32 23.98
N ALA A 356 5.37 4.76 23.12
CA ALA A 356 5.89 3.42 23.27
C ALA A 356 6.69 3.20 24.58
N LEU A 357 7.56 4.15 24.95
CA LEU A 357 8.35 4.08 26.19
C LEU A 357 7.47 4.18 27.45
N ILE A 358 6.37 4.95 27.40
CA ILE A 358 5.36 5.01 28.47
C ILE A 358 4.71 3.65 28.63
N ASN A 359 4.25 3.05 27.52
CA ASN A 359 3.59 1.75 27.53
C ASN A 359 4.51 0.62 28.02
N LEU A 360 5.82 0.70 27.76
CA LEU A 360 6.84 -0.21 28.32
C LEU A 360 7.24 0.11 29.77
N LYS A 361 6.69 1.19 30.38
CA LYS A 361 7.05 1.69 31.72
C LYS A 361 8.54 2.05 31.87
N GLN A 362 9.19 2.50 30.80
CA GLN A 362 10.64 2.77 30.79
C GLN A 362 11.02 4.25 30.99
N LEU A 363 10.08 5.19 30.92
CA LEU A 363 10.39 6.63 31.07
C LEU A 363 10.88 7.02 32.48
N SER A 364 10.42 6.34 33.54
CA SER A 364 10.88 6.59 34.91
C SER A 364 12.38 6.28 35.11
N CYS A 365 12.95 5.40 34.29
CA CYS A 365 14.37 5.03 34.35
C CYS A 365 15.30 6.00 33.61
N ILE A 366 14.78 6.79 32.66
CA ILE A 366 15.58 7.68 31.80
C ILE A 366 15.81 9.04 32.48
N SER A 367 14.81 9.54 33.23
CA SER A 367 14.89 10.81 33.97
C SER A 367 15.93 10.79 35.12
N GLY A 368 16.21 9.61 35.70
CA GLY A 368 17.16 9.47 36.81
C GLY A 368 18.65 9.47 36.44
N LYS A 369 19.01 9.39 35.16
CA LYS A 369 20.42 9.32 34.70
C LYS A 369 20.98 10.65 34.20
N SER A 370 20.15 11.66 33.93
CA SER A 370 20.60 13.01 33.54
C SER A 370 21.00 13.90 34.73
N THR A 371 20.69 13.51 35.96
CA THR A 371 20.93 14.31 37.18
C THR A 371 22.13 13.86 38.02
N SER A 372 22.82 12.76 37.66
CA SER A 372 23.95 12.23 38.44
C SER A 372 25.36 12.61 37.93
N GLN A 373 25.47 13.45 36.90
CA GLN A 373 26.78 13.91 36.38
C GLN A 373 27.06 15.41 36.56
N ALA A 374 26.24 16.13 37.32
CA ALA A 374 26.41 17.57 37.55
C ALA A 374 26.76 17.93 39.00
N HIS A 375 27.50 17.10 39.74
CA HIS A 375 28.17 17.49 40.99
C HIS A 375 29.29 16.52 41.39
N SER A 376 30.47 16.65 40.76
CA SER A 376 31.75 16.40 41.44
C SER A 376 32.86 17.19 40.75
N GLY A 377 33.15 18.35 41.32
CA GLY A 377 34.20 19.25 40.87
C GLY A 377 34.34 20.38 41.88
N ARG A 378 35.00 20.07 43.00
CA ARG A 378 35.62 21.05 43.89
C ARG A 378 37.12 20.81 43.82
#